data_AF-A0A553SQJ0-F1
#
_entry.id   AF-A0A553SQJ0-F1
#
_cell.length_a   1.000
_cell.length_b   1.000
_cell.length_c   1.000
_cell.angle_alpha   90.00
_cell.angle_beta   90.00
_cell.angle_gamma   90.00
#
_symmetry.space_group_name_H-M   'P 1'
#
loop_
_entity.id
_entity.type
_entity.pdbx_description
1 polymer ?
#
loop_
_entity_poly.entity_id
_entity_poly.type
_entity_poly.pdbx_seq_one_letter_code
_entity_poly.pdbx_strand_id
1 'polypeptide(L)' 'MPYKWEKESLQKYGEQATQNLIAGQRRYEEQHKDNDYKHCGKGNEGAIIEWGNGNPFIMHYGLWSNGRCEFCGRYSGGN' A
#
# COMPACT_ATOMS: atom_id res chain seq x y z
N MET A 1 -5.56 3.35 11.89
CA MET A 1 -4.23 3.71 12.42
C MET A 1 -3.56 4.61 11.39
N PRO A 2 -2.81 5.65 11.77
CA PRO A 2 -2.03 6.42 10.81
C PRO A 2 -0.97 5.49 10.18
N TYR A 3 -0.88 5.45 8.86
CA TYR A 3 0.14 4.63 8.18
C TYR A 3 1.54 5.13 8.59
N LYS A 4 2.50 4.20 8.71
CA LYS A 4 3.88 4.54 9.10
C LYS A 4 4.49 5.62 8.21
N TRP A 5 4.15 5.62 6.93
CA TRP A 5 4.64 6.55 5.93
C TRP A 5 3.98 7.94 5.98
N GLU A 6 2.86 8.13 6.68
CA GLU A 6 2.17 9.44 6.73
C GLU A 6 3.07 10.55 7.27
N LYS A 7 3.87 10.25 8.31
CA LYS A 7 4.81 11.21 8.90
C LYS A 7 5.95 11.58 7.94
N GLU A 8 6.50 10.57 7.25
CA GLU A 8 7.56 10.77 6.26
C GLU A 8 7.06 11.60 5.08
N SER A 9 5.84 11.31 4.62
CA SER A 9 5.18 12.09 3.57
C SER A 9 5.01 13.53 3.96
N LEU A 10 4.49 13.78 5.17
CA LEU A 10 4.19 15.12 5.65
C LEU A 10 5.46 15.97 5.75
N GLN A 11 6.57 15.37 6.20
CA GLN A 11 7.86 16.05 6.31
C GLN A 11 8.50 16.33 4.95
N LYS A 12 8.37 15.42 3.97
CA LYS A 12 9.08 15.51 2.69
C LYS A 12 8.29 16.20 1.57
N TYR A 13 6.98 15.96 1.49
CA TYR A 13 6.12 16.40 0.37
C TYR A 13 5.04 17.40 0.80
N GLY A 14 4.86 17.61 2.11
CA GLY A 14 3.88 18.55 2.66
C GLY A 14 2.47 17.98 2.75
N GLU A 15 1.57 18.79 3.30
CA GLU A 15 0.22 18.36 3.70
C GLU A 15 -0.63 17.91 2.51
N GLN A 16 -0.65 18.69 1.42
CA GLN A 16 -1.52 18.41 0.28
C GLN A 16 -1.14 17.10 -0.44
N ALA A 17 0.16 16.85 -0.65
CA ALA A 17 0.64 15.59 -1.23
C ALA A 17 0.31 14.40 -0.31
N THR A 18 0.47 14.59 1.00
CA THR A 18 0.17 13.56 2.00
C THR A 18 -1.32 13.21 2.01
N GLN A 19 -2.21 14.20 1.97
CA GLN A 19 -3.65 13.96 1.90
C GLN A 19 -4.05 13.20 0.63
N ASN A 20 -3.43 13.52 -0.52
CA ASN A 20 -3.67 12.79 -1.77
C ASN A 20 -3.26 11.32 -1.67
N LEU A 21 -2.11 11.04 -1.05
CA LEU A 21 -1.64 9.67 -0.81
C LEU A 21 -2.58 8.90 0.13
N ILE A 22 -3.06 9.54 1.20
CA ILE A 22 -4.02 8.92 2.14
C ILE A 22 -5.33 8.60 1.42
N ALA A 23 -5.84 9.52 0.60
CA ALA A 23 -7.05 9.30 -0.17
C ALA A 23 -6.89 8.15 -1.18
N GLY A 24 -5.74 8.07 -1.85
CA GLY A 24 -5.39 6.97 -2.75
C GLY A 24 -5.34 5.62 -2.03
N GLN A 25 -4.67 5.57 -0.88
CA GLN A 25 -4.58 4.38 -0.04
C GLN A 25 -5.96 3.87 0.41
N ARG A 26 -6.83 4.76 0.90
CA ARG A 26 -8.19 4.38 1.32
C ARG A 26 -9.01 3.80 0.17
N ARG A 27 -8.98 4.44 -1.00
CA ARG A 27 -9.67 3.93 -2.20
C ARG A 27 -9.16 2.55 -2.61
N TYR A 28 -7.85 2.35 -2.51
CA TYR A 28 -7.24 1.06 -2.83
C TYR A 28 -7.69 -0.03 -1.84
N GLU A 29 -7.69 0.25 -0.55
CA GLU A 29 -8.19 -0.66 0.49
C GLU A 29 -9.68 -1.01 0.29
N GLU A 30 -10.52 -0.03 -0.06
CA GLU A 30 -11.94 -0.26 -0.35
C GLU A 30 -12.14 -1.21 -1.55
N GLN A 31 -11.34 -1.05 -2.61
CA GLN A 31 -11.40 -1.90 -3.81
C GLN A 31 -10.88 -3.32 -3.56
N HIS A 32 -9.94 -3.49 -2.62
CA HIS A 32 -9.25 -4.76 -2.37
C HIS A 32 -9.60 -5.39 -1.02
N LYS A 33 -10.67 -4.92 -0.37
CA LYS A 33 -11.13 -5.41 0.94
C LYS A 33 -11.36 -6.93 0.98
N ASP A 34 -11.73 -7.52 -0.15
CA ASP A 34 -12.02 -8.96 -0.30
C ASP A 34 -10.79 -9.77 -0.75
N ASN A 35 -9.64 -9.10 -0.95
CA ASN A 35 -8.39 -9.67 -1.47
C ASN A 35 -7.22 -9.63 -0.46
N ASP A 36 -7.52 -9.66 0.83
CA ASP A 36 -6.50 -9.58 1.89
C ASP A 36 -5.83 -10.93 2.15
N TYR A 37 -4.49 -10.97 2.11
CA TYR A 37 -3.76 -12.17 2.50
C TYR A 37 -3.47 -12.20 3.99
N LYS A 38 -4.40 -12.80 4.76
CA LYS A 38 -4.32 -12.96 6.23
C LYS A 38 -2.96 -13.40 6.78
N HIS A 39 -2.20 -14.26 6.08
CA HIS A 39 -0.92 -14.78 6.57
C HIS A 39 0.30 -13.89 6.27
N CYS A 40 0.23 -12.98 5.30
CA CYS A 40 1.24 -11.92 5.18
C CYS A 40 0.75 -10.56 5.64
N GLY A 41 -0.53 -10.42 6.01
CA GLY A 41 -1.02 -9.83 7.25
C GLY A 41 -0.59 -8.40 7.56
N LYS A 42 0.03 -7.70 6.62
CA LYS A 42 0.50 -6.34 6.78
C LYS A 42 -0.60 -5.31 6.52
N GLY A 43 -1.84 -5.74 6.29
CA GLY A 43 -3.01 -4.87 6.23
C GLY A 43 -2.84 -3.71 5.25
N ASN A 44 -2.37 -4.01 4.03
CA ASN A 44 -2.09 -3.02 3.00
C ASN A 44 -1.18 -1.87 3.47
N GLU A 45 -0.24 -2.11 4.41
CA GLU A 45 0.81 -1.14 4.76
C GLU A 45 1.65 -0.85 3.50
N GLY A 46 1.20 0.10 2.69
CA GLY A 46 1.93 0.55 1.52
C GLY A 46 3.23 1.25 1.91
N ALA A 47 4.13 1.45 0.94
CA ALA A 47 5.29 2.31 1.10
C ALA A 47 5.23 3.45 0.10
N ILE A 48 5.70 4.64 0.51
CA ILE A 48 5.87 5.74 -0.43
C ILE A 48 7.09 5.43 -1.30
N ILE A 49 6.88 5.49 -2.61
CA ILE A 49 7.94 5.43 -3.61
C ILE A 49 7.85 6.70 -4.44
N GLU A 50 8.99 7.23 -4.85
CA GLU A 50 9.07 8.42 -5.70
C GLU A 50 9.37 7.98 -7.14
N TRP A 51 8.56 8.44 -8.11
CA TRP A 51 8.94 8.29 -9.52
C TRP A 51 10.02 9.31 -9.87
N GLY A 52 10.78 9.07 -10.94
CA GLY A 52 11.83 9.99 -11.42
C GLY A 52 11.34 11.42 -11.76
N ASN A 53 10.04 11.68 -11.71
CA ASN A 53 9.41 13.01 -11.84
C ASN A 53 9.16 13.72 -10.48
N GLY A 54 9.60 13.14 -9.35
CA GLY A 54 9.43 13.72 -8.01
C GLY A 54 8.05 13.53 -7.39
N ASN A 55 7.11 12.86 -8.07
CA ASN A 55 5.78 12.61 -7.52
C ASN A 55 5.77 11.33 -6.68
N PRO A 56 5.36 11.40 -5.40
CA PRO A 56 5.21 10.22 -4.58
C PRO A 56 3.97 9.42 -5.00
N PHE A 57 4.06 8.10 -4.93
CA PHE A 57 2.92 7.18 -5.00
C PHE A 57 3.05 6.10 -3.93
N ILE A 58 1.93 5.46 -3.60
CA ILE A 58 1.93 4.34 -2.66
C ILE A 58 2.07 3.03 -3.42
N MET A 59 3.14 2.29 -3.13
CA MET A 59 3.26 0.89 -3.51
C MET A 59 2.58 0.05 -2.43
N HIS A 60 1.53 -0.67 -2.78
CA HIS A 60 0.76 -1.47 -1.84
C HIS A 60 1.39 -2.87 -1.68
N TYR A 61 1.48 -3.36 -0.45
CA TYR A 61 1.98 -4.70 -0.14
C TYR A 61 0.92 -5.53 0.58
N GLY A 62 0.99 -6.85 0.44
CA GLY A 62 0.17 -7.77 1.25
C GLY A 62 -1.14 -8.22 0.63
N LEU A 63 -1.35 -7.99 -0.67
CA LEU A 63 -2.49 -8.53 -1.43
C LEU A 63 -2.08 -9.70 -2.31
N TRP A 64 -3.07 -10.44 -2.80
CA TRP A 64 -2.88 -11.40 -3.88
C TRP A 64 -2.89 -10.71 -5.24
N SER A 65 -1.88 -11.02 -6.05
CA SER A 65 -1.72 -10.58 -7.44
C SER A 65 -1.44 -11.82 -8.28
N ASN A 66 -2.33 -12.13 -9.22
CA ASN A 66 -2.29 -13.39 -10.00
C ASN A 66 -2.16 -14.65 -9.12
N GLY A 67 -2.86 -14.66 -7.99
CA GLY A 67 -2.80 -15.74 -7.01
C GLY A 67 -1.45 -15.87 -6.30
N ARG A 68 -0.57 -14.86 -6.33
CA ARG A 68 0.69 -14.78 -5.59
C ARG A 68 0.69 -13.55 -4.69
N CYS A 69 1.13 -13.67 -3.44
CA CYS A 69 1.32 -12.52 -2.56
C CYS A 69 2.56 -11.74 -2.99
N GLU A 70 2.41 -10.45 -3.27
CA GLU A 70 3.53 -9.60 -3.72
C GLU A 70 4.59 -9.37 -2.63
N PHE A 71 4.20 -9.50 -1.36
CA PHE A 71 5.13 -9.29 -0.24
C PHE A 71 5.97 -10.54 0.07
N CYS A 72 5.33 -11.70 0.21
CA CYS A 72 5.99 -12.93 0.69
C CYS A 72 6.04 -14.05 -0.35
N GLY A 73 5.52 -13.82 -1.55
CA GLY A 73 5.64 -14.73 -2.68
C GLY A 73 4.83 -16.02 -2.60
N ARG A 74 4.06 -16.24 -1.52
CA ARG A 74 3.15 -17.40 -1.38
C ARG A 74 2.04 -17.36 -2.42
N TYR A 75 1.42 -18.50 -2.72
CA TYR A 75 0.32 -18.59 -3.68
C TYR A 75 -1.03 -18.86 -2.99
N SER A 76 -2.13 -18.32 -3.54
CA SER A 76 -3.50 -18.40 -2.99
C SER A 76 -4.18 -19.75 -3.23
N GLY A 77 -3.45 -20.72 -3.78
CA GLY A 77 -3.86 -22.10 -3.96
C GLY A 77 -2.68 -23.02 -3.70
N GLY A 78 -2.51 -23.43 -2.44
CA GLY A 78 -1.72 -24.62 -2.12
C GLY A 78 -2.64 -25.83 -2.19
N ASN A 79 -2.27 -26.81 -3.02
CA ASN A 79 -2.53 -28.21 -2.70
C ASN A 79 -1.66 -28.61 -1.51
#